data_AF-A0A9W4TV75-F1
#
_entry.id   AF-A0A9W4TV75-F1
#
_cell.length_a   1.000
_cell.length_b   1.000
_cell.length_c   1.000
_cell.angle_alpha   90.00
_cell.angle_beta   90.00
_cell.angle_gamma   90.00
#
_symmetry.space_group_name_H-M   'P 1'
#
loop_
_entity.id
_entity.type
_entity.pdbx_description
1 polymer ?
#
loop_
_entity_poly.entity_id
_entity_poly.type
_entity_poly.pdbx_seq_one_letter_code
_entity_poly.pdbx_strand_id
1 'polypeptide(L)'
;MNKEIDSVKLIQQLTKLCSTGDNNDNTFNQTLNCFQSFNKQIETTSIQFDFLIENQRGFKFFGIPIFTEKSLLPIIDPINYQNINGKPVNISLSNIDNYPLPDFQWKWSWNKWYVFMFKDVDPNGWLYNSLVFQDDRRWKGKYYLGNTIRRRIWIKQREREHVNDHVSSHVL
;
A
#
# COMPACT_ATOMS: atom_id res chain seq x y z
N MET A 1 23.47 8.26 1.24
CA MET A 1 23.76 7.35 2.36
C MET A 1 22.84 7.62 3.57
N ASN A 2 22.76 8.84 4.12
CA ASN A 2 21.90 9.11 5.29
C ASN A 2 20.40 8.86 5.05
N LYS A 3 19.84 9.32 3.92
CA LYS A 3 18.41 9.16 3.61
C LYS A 3 17.94 7.70 3.51
N GLU A 4 18.76 6.80 2.96
CA GLU A 4 18.42 5.38 2.87
C GLU A 4 18.39 4.73 4.26
N ILE A 5 19.35 5.08 5.12
CA ILE A 5 19.39 4.63 6.52
C ILE A 5 18.14 5.13 7.27
N ASP A 6 17.70 6.37 7.02
CA ASP A 6 16.48 6.92 7.62
C ASP A 6 15.22 6.21 7.12
N SER A 7 15.15 5.90 5.81
CA SER A 7 14.05 5.15 5.20
C SER A 7 13.90 3.75 5.82
N VAL A 8 15.02 3.03 5.99
CA VAL A 8 15.03 1.69 6.61
C VAL A 8 14.57 1.74 8.06
N LYS A 9 15.03 2.73 8.83
CA LYS A 9 14.60 2.93 10.22
C LYS A 9 13.11 3.21 10.32
N LEU A 10 12.57 4.06 9.45
CA LEU A 10 11.14 4.38 9.42
C LEU A 10 10.30 3.13 9.08
N ILE A 11 10.74 2.31 8.12
CA ILE A 11 10.06 1.06 7.79
C ILE A 11 10.07 0.07 8.98
N GLN A 12 11.20 -0.04 9.69
CA GLN A 12 11.28 -0.86 10.91
C GLN A 12 10.32 -0.35 12.00
N GLN A 13 10.20 0.98 12.17
CA GLN A 13 9.26 1.58 13.12
C GLN A 13 7.81 1.31 12.71
N LEU A 14 7.48 1.44 11.43
CA LEU A 14 6.17 1.10 10.87
C LEU A 14 5.82 -0.36 11.18
N THR A 15 6.70 -1.31 10.86
CA THR A 15 6.49 -2.74 11.12
C THR A 15 6.29 -2.99 12.61
N LYS A 16 7.09 -2.36 13.48
CA LYS A 16 6.96 -2.48 14.94
C LYS A 16 5.61 -1.97 15.43
N LEU A 17 5.21 -0.77 15.01
CA LEU A 17 3.92 -0.16 15.39
C LEU A 17 2.75 -1.07 15.02
N CYS A 18 2.75 -1.60 13.79
CA CYS A 18 1.67 -2.46 13.33
C CYS A 18 1.67 -3.86 13.97
N SER A 19 2.79 -4.27 14.57
CA SER A 19 2.91 -5.54 15.31
C SER A 19 2.52 -5.42 16.79
N THR A 20 2.60 -4.23 17.39
CA THR A 20 2.27 -4.03 18.81
C THR A 20 0.75 -4.01 19.13
N GLY A 21 -0.10 -3.90 18.11
CA GLY A 21 -1.57 -3.91 18.26
C GLY A 21 -2.22 -5.30 18.19
N ASP A 22 -1.42 -6.37 18.26
CA ASP A 22 -1.81 -7.73 17.91
C ASP A 22 -2.62 -8.44 19.02
N ASN A 23 -3.85 -7.97 19.24
CA ASN A 23 -4.87 -8.70 20.01
C ASN A 23 -5.68 -9.56 19.03
N ASN A 24 -5.42 -10.88 18.97
CA ASN A 24 -6.14 -12.04 18.35
C ASN A 24 -7.01 -11.88 17.07
N ASP A 25 -7.65 -10.75 16.80
CA ASP A 25 -8.41 -10.42 15.60
C ASP A 25 -7.57 -9.55 14.66
N ASN A 26 -6.64 -10.17 13.93
CA ASN A 26 -5.83 -9.49 12.91
C ASN A 26 -6.64 -9.20 11.65
N THR A 27 -7.31 -8.06 11.62
CA THR A 27 -8.09 -7.65 10.44
C THR A 27 -7.26 -6.74 9.52
N PHE A 28 -7.58 -6.71 8.23
CA PHE A 28 -6.85 -5.85 7.30
C PHE A 28 -7.18 -4.38 7.52
N ASN A 29 -8.41 -4.03 7.95
CA ASN A 29 -8.73 -2.65 8.32
C ASN A 29 -7.85 -2.13 9.46
N GLN A 30 -7.50 -2.95 10.46
CA GLN A 30 -6.54 -2.55 11.49
C GLN A 30 -5.16 -2.26 10.91
N THR A 31 -4.75 -3.03 9.90
CA THR A 31 -3.48 -2.81 9.18
C THR A 31 -3.51 -1.47 8.45
N LEU A 32 -4.61 -1.13 7.77
CA LEU A 32 -4.80 0.17 7.13
C LEU A 32 -4.79 1.33 8.15
N ASN A 33 -5.48 1.16 9.29
CA ASN A 33 -5.49 2.14 10.38
C ASN A 33 -4.09 2.35 10.97
N CYS A 34 -3.27 1.29 11.05
CA CYS A 34 -1.88 1.41 11.46
C CYS A 34 -1.09 2.29 10.49
N PHE A 35 -1.24 2.10 9.17
CA PHE A 35 -0.52 2.88 8.17
C PHE A 35 -0.89 4.36 8.23
N GLN A 36 -2.18 4.67 8.39
CA GLN A 36 -2.65 6.04 8.59
C GLN A 36 -2.06 6.65 9.85
N SER A 37 -2.08 5.89 10.95
CA SER A 37 -1.55 6.33 12.25
C SER A 37 -0.05 6.58 12.19
N PHE A 38 0.69 5.72 11.48
CA PHE A 38 2.12 5.88 11.25
C PHE A 38 2.42 7.13 10.42
N ASN A 39 1.76 7.32 9.28
CA ASN A 39 1.96 8.51 8.45
C ASN A 39 1.66 9.80 9.23
N LYS A 40 0.64 9.78 10.10
CA LYS A 40 0.34 10.89 11.02
C LYS A 40 1.44 11.12 12.06
N GLN A 41 2.06 10.08 12.60
CA GLN A 41 3.19 10.21 13.53
C GLN A 41 4.42 10.86 12.87
N ILE A 42 4.63 10.61 11.58
CA ILE A 42 5.77 11.15 10.83
C ILE A 42 5.42 12.39 10.00
N GLU A 43 4.23 12.98 10.18
CA GLU A 43 3.71 14.12 9.40
C GLU A 43 4.63 15.35 9.43
N THR A 44 5.32 15.58 10.55
CA THR A 44 6.28 16.68 10.72
C THR A 44 7.62 16.43 10.02
N THR A 45 7.88 15.21 9.57
CA THR A 45 9.11 14.87 8.85
C THR A 45 8.99 15.21 7.37
N SER A 46 10.13 15.38 6.70
CA SER A 46 10.17 15.56 5.25
C SER A 46 9.91 14.26 4.47
N ILE A 47 9.64 13.13 5.14
CA ILE A 47 9.40 11.82 4.50
C ILE A 47 7.97 11.37 4.79
N GLN A 48 7.31 10.82 3.78
CA GLN A 48 5.99 10.20 3.90
C GLN A 48 5.91 8.95 3.03
N PHE A 49 5.04 8.02 3.42
CA PHE A 49 4.75 6.82 2.64
C PHE A 49 3.37 6.89 2.01
N ASP A 50 3.30 6.62 0.71
CA ASP A 50 2.05 6.31 0.04
C ASP A 50 1.85 4.81 0.01
N PHE A 51 0.60 4.41 0.28
CA PHE A 51 0.19 3.02 0.28
C PHE A 51 -0.97 2.84 -0.69
N LEU A 52 -0.89 1.79 -1.50
CA LEU A 52 -1.92 1.46 -2.49
C LEU A 52 -2.32 0.00 -2.35
N ILE A 53 -3.62 -0.24 -2.33
CA ILE A 53 -4.21 -1.57 -2.31
C ILE A 53 -4.47 -1.96 -3.76
N GLU A 54 -3.95 -3.11 -4.18
CA GLU A 54 -4.30 -3.75 -5.45
C GLU A 54 -5.24 -4.92 -5.19
N ASN A 55 -6.35 -4.99 -5.92
CA ASN A 55 -7.40 -5.98 -5.81
C ASN A 55 -7.54 -6.76 -7.12
N GLN A 56 -7.68 -8.08 -7.04
CA GLN A 56 -7.95 -8.92 -8.21
C GLN A 56 -8.92 -10.04 -7.87
N ARG A 57 -9.70 -10.48 -8.87
CA ARG A 57 -10.57 -11.66 -8.79
C ARG A 57 -10.06 -12.73 -9.77
N GLY A 58 -10.28 -13.99 -9.45
CA GLY A 58 -9.76 -15.10 -10.23
C GLY A 58 -9.81 -16.42 -9.48
N PHE A 59 -8.92 -17.33 -9.84
CA PHE A 59 -8.77 -18.64 -9.20
C PHE A 59 -7.39 -19.23 -9.52
N LYS A 60 -7.05 -20.38 -8.90
CA LYS A 60 -5.86 -21.13 -9.23
C LYS A 60 -6.25 -22.37 -10.04
N PHE A 61 -5.67 -22.53 -11.22
CA PHE A 61 -5.90 -23.67 -12.09
C PHE A 61 -4.61 -24.48 -12.21
N PHE A 62 -4.62 -25.73 -11.75
CA PHE A 62 -3.43 -26.60 -11.72
C PHE A 62 -2.16 -25.92 -11.13
N GLY A 63 -2.32 -25.16 -10.05
CA GLY A 63 -1.21 -24.47 -9.41
C GLY A 63 -0.85 -23.10 -10.03
N ILE A 64 -1.40 -22.75 -11.18
CA ILE A 64 -1.18 -21.45 -11.84
C ILE A 64 -2.25 -20.45 -11.34
N PRO A 65 -1.84 -19.31 -10.74
CA PRO A 65 -2.79 -18.29 -10.31
C PRO A 65 -3.28 -17.48 -11.51
N ILE A 66 -4.55 -17.66 -11.89
CA ILE A 66 -5.24 -16.91 -12.95
C ILE A 66 -6.11 -15.86 -12.29
N PHE A 67 -5.50 -14.73 -11.93
CA PHE A 67 -6.17 -13.59 -11.31
C PHE A 67 -5.92 -12.34 -12.15
N THR A 68 -6.95 -11.52 -12.30
CA THR A 68 -6.88 -10.26 -13.04
C THR A 68 -7.88 -9.26 -12.47
N GLU A 69 -7.52 -7.99 -12.60
CA GLU A 69 -8.37 -6.84 -12.40
C GLU A 69 -9.60 -6.84 -13.32
N LYS A 70 -9.50 -7.44 -14.51
CA LYS A 70 -10.61 -7.50 -15.49
C LYS A 70 -11.75 -8.41 -15.05
N SER A 71 -11.48 -9.31 -14.11
CA SER A 71 -12.49 -10.20 -13.52
C SER A 71 -13.20 -9.59 -12.31
N LEU A 72 -12.83 -8.38 -11.89
CA LEU A 72 -13.53 -7.67 -10.82
C LEU A 72 -14.97 -7.34 -11.26
N LEU A 73 -15.92 -7.58 -10.37
CA LEU A 73 -17.34 -7.34 -10.59
C LEU A 73 -17.66 -5.85 -10.29
N PRO A 74 -18.04 -5.02 -11.27
CA PRO A 74 -18.10 -3.54 -11.11
C PRO A 74 -18.98 -2.99 -9.98
N ILE A 75 -19.98 -3.75 -9.52
CA ILE A 75 -20.94 -3.31 -8.48
C ILE A 75 -20.56 -3.88 -7.10
N ILE A 76 -19.91 -5.04 -7.06
CA ILE A 76 -19.71 -5.82 -5.84
C ILE A 76 -18.28 -5.69 -5.34
N ASP A 77 -17.33 -5.69 -6.27
CA ASP A 77 -15.92 -5.64 -5.97
C ASP A 77 -15.40 -4.20 -5.89
N PRO A 78 -14.37 -3.96 -5.05
CA PRO A 78 -13.58 -2.76 -5.20
C PRO A 78 -12.89 -2.73 -6.56
N ILE A 79 -12.56 -1.53 -7.04
CA ILE A 79 -11.75 -1.39 -8.25
C ILE A 79 -10.32 -1.92 -8.04
N ASN A 80 -9.58 -2.07 -9.14
CA ASN A 80 -8.21 -2.60 -9.13
C ASN A 80 -7.33 -1.92 -8.09
N TYR A 81 -7.25 -0.58 -8.11
CA TYR A 81 -6.41 0.17 -7.19
C TYR A 81 -7.23 1.07 -6.28
N GLN A 82 -6.99 0.97 -4.98
CA GLN A 82 -7.58 1.84 -3.97
C GLN A 82 -6.49 2.41 -3.07
N ASN A 83 -6.70 3.61 -2.54
CA ASN A 83 -5.87 4.07 -1.44
C ASN A 83 -6.27 3.35 -0.13
N ILE A 84 -5.48 3.53 0.92
CA ILE A 84 -5.75 2.95 2.25
C ILE A 84 -7.03 3.46 2.92
N ASN A 85 -7.69 4.47 2.35
CA ASN A 85 -8.99 4.96 2.79
C ASN A 85 -10.15 4.28 2.04
N GLY A 86 -9.87 3.28 1.20
CA GLY A 86 -10.85 2.58 0.37
C GLY A 86 -11.35 3.39 -0.83
N LYS A 87 -10.79 4.58 -1.10
CA LYS A 87 -11.21 5.39 -2.24
C LYS A 87 -10.61 4.82 -3.53
N PRO A 88 -11.40 4.74 -4.62
CA PRO A 88 -10.91 4.40 -5.94
C PRO A 88 -9.75 5.31 -6.36
N VAL A 89 -8.68 4.72 -6.87
CA VAL A 89 -7.59 5.43 -7.52
C VAL A 89 -7.61 5.05 -8.99
N ASN A 90 -7.93 6.03 -9.84
CA ASN A 90 -7.86 5.85 -11.28
C ASN A 90 -6.43 6.15 -11.75
N ILE A 91 -5.69 5.09 -12.08
CA ILE A 91 -4.32 5.20 -12.55
C ILE A 91 -4.31 4.99 -14.05
N SER A 92 -3.76 5.97 -14.78
CA SER A 92 -3.68 5.93 -16.24
C SER A 92 -3.00 4.64 -16.71
N LEU A 93 -3.60 3.99 -17.71
CA LEU A 93 -3.13 2.73 -18.30
C LEU A 93 -3.00 1.57 -17.30
N SER A 94 -3.61 1.67 -16.12
CA SER A 94 -3.42 0.70 -15.01
C SER A 94 -1.97 0.52 -14.58
N ASN A 95 -1.11 1.49 -14.86
CA ASN A 95 0.30 1.46 -14.47
C ASN A 95 0.53 2.25 -13.18
N ILE A 96 0.83 1.55 -12.09
CA ILE A 96 1.03 2.11 -10.74
C ILE A 96 2.06 3.26 -10.69
N ASP A 97 3.00 3.33 -11.63
CA ASP A 97 3.98 4.42 -11.71
C ASP A 97 3.34 5.79 -12.03
N ASN A 98 2.14 5.80 -12.62
CA ASN A 98 1.37 7.02 -12.90
C ASN A 98 0.59 7.54 -11.69
N TYR A 99 0.77 6.95 -10.49
CA TYR A 99 0.14 7.45 -9.27
C TYR A 99 0.62 8.87 -8.94
N PRO A 100 -0.30 9.84 -8.75
CA PRO A 100 0.07 11.25 -8.58
C PRO A 100 0.65 11.52 -7.19
N LEU A 101 1.52 12.54 -7.13
CA LEU A 101 1.91 13.15 -5.85
C LEU A 101 0.76 14.07 -5.36
N PRO A 102 0.65 14.33 -4.05
CA PRO A 102 -0.43 15.19 -3.52
C PRO A 102 -0.35 16.63 -4.00
N ASP A 103 0.87 17.15 -4.10
CA ASP A 103 1.19 18.53 -4.49
C ASP A 103 2.61 18.60 -5.08
N PHE A 104 3.00 19.78 -5.58
CA PHE A 104 4.30 20.01 -6.22
C PHE A 104 5.49 20.09 -5.25
N GLN A 105 5.26 20.13 -3.94
CA GLN A 105 6.34 20.19 -2.94
C GLN A 105 6.90 18.80 -2.64
N TRP A 106 6.17 17.75 -3.01
CA TRP A 106 6.61 16.37 -2.89
C TRP A 106 7.34 15.91 -4.14
N LYS A 107 8.27 14.98 -3.94
CA LYS A 107 8.87 14.18 -5.01
C LYS A 107 9.03 12.74 -4.56
N TRP A 108 8.98 11.81 -5.50
CA TRP A 108 9.28 10.41 -5.19
C TRP A 108 10.76 10.28 -4.81
N SER A 109 11.03 9.75 -3.62
CA SER A 109 12.40 9.45 -3.19
C SER A 109 12.80 8.02 -3.57
N TRP A 110 11.82 7.12 -3.69
CA TRP A 110 12.03 5.77 -4.23
C TRP A 110 11.71 5.70 -5.72
N ASN A 111 12.58 5.04 -6.47
CA ASN A 111 12.45 4.89 -7.92
C ASN A 111 11.25 4.02 -8.34
N LYS A 112 10.84 3.07 -7.47
CA LYS A 112 9.79 2.09 -7.76
C LYS A 112 8.85 1.96 -6.58
N TRP A 113 7.66 1.43 -6.85
CA TRP A 113 6.80 0.85 -5.83
C TRP A 113 7.39 -0.48 -5.35
N TYR A 114 7.25 -0.73 -4.05
CA TYR A 114 7.61 -2.01 -3.44
C TYR A 114 6.34 -2.68 -2.90
N VAL A 115 6.36 -4.01 -2.87
CA VAL A 115 5.31 -4.78 -2.21
C VAL A 115 5.57 -4.77 -0.71
N PHE A 116 4.58 -4.39 0.08
CA PHE A 116 4.69 -4.33 1.52
C PHE A 116 4.48 -5.72 2.14
N MET A 117 5.58 -6.40 2.44
CA MET A 117 5.60 -7.77 2.97
C MET A 117 5.37 -7.78 4.49
N PHE A 118 4.11 -7.70 4.92
CA PHE A 118 3.74 -7.62 6.33
C PHE A 118 2.64 -8.61 6.70
N LYS A 119 2.78 -9.24 7.87
CA LYS A 119 1.92 -10.34 8.37
C LYS A 119 1.91 -11.54 7.42
N ASP A 120 0.85 -12.34 7.47
CA ASP A 120 0.65 -13.56 6.67
C ASP A 120 0.31 -13.20 5.23
N VAL A 121 1.33 -13.00 4.39
CA VAL A 121 1.20 -12.81 2.94
C VAL A 121 1.94 -13.92 2.18
N ASP A 122 1.52 -14.19 0.95
CA ASP A 122 2.26 -15.09 0.06
C ASP A 122 3.64 -14.50 -0.33
N PRO A 123 4.53 -15.26 -1.00
CA PRO A 123 5.83 -14.77 -1.44
C PRO A 123 5.80 -13.56 -2.39
N ASN A 124 4.66 -13.26 -3.00
CA ASN A 124 4.44 -12.11 -3.88
C ASN A 124 3.60 -11.00 -3.20
N GLY A 125 3.35 -11.11 -1.89
CA GLY A 125 2.60 -10.16 -1.06
C GLY A 125 1.08 -10.25 -1.16
N TRP A 126 0.53 -11.32 -1.74
CA TRP A 126 -0.92 -11.49 -1.84
C TRP A 126 -1.53 -12.05 -0.57
N LEU A 127 -2.68 -11.50 -0.22
CA LEU A 127 -3.68 -12.05 0.68
C LEU A 127 -4.84 -12.59 -0.14
N TYR A 128 -5.44 -13.70 0.30
CA TYR A 128 -6.56 -14.35 -0.37
C TYR A 128 -7.81 -14.43 0.51
N ASN A 129 -8.97 -14.41 -0.13
CA ASN A 129 -10.27 -14.66 0.50
C ASN A 129 -11.18 -15.41 -0.51
N SER A 130 -12.23 -16.06 -0.01
CA SER A 130 -13.10 -16.95 -0.76
C SER A 130 -14.10 -16.24 -1.67
N LEU A 131 -14.72 -15.12 -1.27
CA LEU A 131 -15.88 -14.61 -2.02
C LEU A 131 -16.06 -13.08 -2.04
N VAL A 132 -15.92 -12.41 -0.89
CA VAL A 132 -16.28 -10.99 -0.73
C VAL A 132 -15.15 -10.20 -0.10
N PHE A 133 -14.87 -9.01 -0.63
CA PHE A 133 -13.77 -8.18 -0.15
C PHE A 133 -14.04 -7.58 1.24
N GLN A 134 -15.31 -7.44 1.59
CA GLN A 134 -15.80 -6.83 2.83
C GLN A 134 -15.61 -7.74 4.06
N ASP A 135 -15.41 -9.04 3.87
CA ASP A 135 -15.13 -9.95 4.99
C ASP A 135 -13.67 -9.81 5.43
N ASP A 136 -13.44 -8.94 6.41
CA ASP A 136 -12.12 -8.50 6.81
C ASP A 136 -11.33 -9.54 7.62
N ARG A 137 -11.99 -10.58 8.15
CA ARG A 137 -11.38 -11.55 9.07
C ARG A 137 -10.83 -12.80 8.39
N ARG A 138 -11.18 -13.05 7.13
CA ARG A 138 -10.86 -14.30 6.40
C ARG A 138 -9.66 -14.21 5.48
N TRP A 139 -8.91 -13.11 5.53
CA TRP A 139 -7.75 -12.93 4.67
C TRP A 139 -6.55 -13.73 5.18
N LYS A 140 -5.92 -14.47 4.26
CA LYS A 140 -4.78 -15.36 4.54
C LYS A 140 -3.74 -15.28 3.44
N GLY A 141 -2.46 -15.40 3.78
CA GLY A 141 -1.36 -15.42 2.81
C GLY A 141 -1.30 -16.73 2.03
N LYS A 142 -1.73 -17.83 2.63
CA LYS A 142 -1.82 -19.12 1.95
C LYS A 142 -3.07 -19.24 1.07
N TYR A 143 -2.88 -19.64 -0.18
CA TYR A 143 -3.98 -19.99 -1.07
C TYR A 143 -4.65 -21.31 -0.66
N TYR A 144 -5.98 -21.32 -0.65
CA TYR A 144 -6.83 -22.50 -0.52
C TYR A 144 -7.78 -22.62 -1.72
N LEU A 145 -8.16 -23.84 -2.08
CA LEU A 145 -9.16 -24.05 -3.13
C LEU A 145 -10.46 -23.33 -2.74
N GLY A 146 -11.04 -22.59 -3.69
CA GLY A 146 -12.19 -21.73 -3.43
C GLY A 146 -11.83 -20.28 -3.06
N ASN A 147 -10.55 -19.94 -2.90
CA ASN A 147 -10.13 -18.54 -2.87
C ASN A 147 -10.30 -17.91 -4.25
N THR A 148 -11.24 -16.98 -4.37
CA THR A 148 -11.58 -16.33 -5.64
C THR A 148 -11.13 -14.88 -5.73
N ILE A 149 -10.71 -14.27 -4.62
CA ILE A 149 -10.25 -12.89 -4.58
C ILE A 149 -8.91 -12.80 -3.88
N ARG A 150 -8.11 -11.82 -4.32
CA ARG A 150 -6.83 -11.50 -3.70
C ARG A 150 -6.60 -10.01 -3.61
N ARG A 151 -5.83 -9.59 -2.61
CA ARG A 151 -5.36 -8.20 -2.47
C ARG A 151 -3.91 -8.14 -2.01
N ARG A 152 -3.18 -7.12 -2.43
CA ARG A 152 -1.83 -6.83 -1.95
C ARG A 152 -1.66 -5.35 -1.70
N ILE A 153 -0.66 -5.00 -0.90
CA ILE A 153 -0.35 -3.62 -0.55
C ILE A 153 0.98 -3.24 -1.17
N TRP A 154 0.97 -2.15 -1.89
CA TRP A 154 2.15 -1.46 -2.39
C TRP A 154 2.50 -0.31 -1.49
N ILE A 155 3.79 -0.01 -1.38
CA ILE A 155 4.33 1.12 -0.64
C ILE A 155 5.31 1.90 -1.53
N LYS A 156 5.27 3.22 -1.45
CA LYS A 156 6.26 4.09 -2.08
C LYS A 156 6.57 5.27 -1.18
N GLN A 157 7.84 5.64 -1.10
CA GLN A 157 8.28 6.77 -0.30
C GLN A 157 8.37 8.04 -1.13
N ARG A 158 7.81 9.11 -0.60
CA ARG A 158 8.00 10.47 -1.10
C ARG A 158 8.73 11.30 -0.07
N GLU A 159 9.46 12.29 -0.56
CA GLU A 159 10.11 13.30 0.27
C GLU A 159 9.64 14.70 -0.14
N ARG A 160 9.50 15.58 0.84
CA ARG A 160 9.28 17.00 0.63
C ARG A 160 10.64 17.68 0.64
N GLU A 161 10.88 18.55 -0.33
CA GLU A 161 12.07 19.40 -0.28
C GLU A 161 11.94 20.36 0.90
N HIS A 162 12.98 20.45 1.73
CA HIS A 162 13.01 21.49 2.76
C HIS A 162 12.95 22.85 2.06
N VAL A 163 11.96 23.66 2.42
CA VAL A 163 11.92 25.07 2.05
C VAL A 163 13.03 25.77 2.85
N ASN A 164 14.28 25.66 2.38
CA ASN A 164 15.39 26.47 2.86
C ASN A 164 15.76 27.50 1.77
N ASP A 165 15.39 28.76 2.03
CA ASP A 165 16.12 29.99 1.69
C ASP A 165 16.44 30.37 0.23
N HIS A 166 15.56 30.13 -0.73
CA HIS A 166 15.70 30.74 -2.07
C HIS A 166 15.15 32.19 -2.18
N VAL A 167 14.83 32.86 -1.08
CA VAL A 167 14.33 34.26 -1.10
C VAL A 167 15.47 35.31 -1.14
N SER A 168 16.75 34.93 -1.04
CA SER A 168 17.84 35.93 -0.93
C SER A 168 18.69 36.21 -2.17
N SER A 169 18.33 35.80 -3.40
CA SER A 169 19.19 36.06 -4.57
C SER A 169 18.55 36.77 -5.77
N HIS A 170 17.33 37.29 -5.68
CA HIS A 170 16.71 38.03 -6.77
C HIS A 170 16.22 39.42 -6.32
N VAL A 171 17.14 40.18 -5.71
CA VAL A 171 17.09 41.65 -5.73
C VAL A 171 18.46 42.13 -6.19
N LEU A 172 18.60 42.29 -7.51
CA LEU A 172 19.52 43.21 -8.18
C LEU A 172 18.78 43.82 -9.35
#